data_AF-A0A969NBV3-F1
#
_entry.id   AF-A0A969NBV3-F1
#
_cell.length_a   1.000
_cell.length_b   1.000
_cell.length_c   1.000
_cell.angle_alpha   90.00
_cell.angle_beta   90.00
_cell.angle_gamma   90.00
#
_symmetry.space_group_name_H-M   'P 1'
#
loop_
_entity.id
_entity.type
_entity.pdbx_description
1 polymer ?
#
loop_
_entity_poly.entity_id
_entity_poly.type
_entity_poly.pdbx_seq_one_letter_code
_entity_poly.pdbx_strand_id
1 'polypeptide(L)'
;MFPNSANVYDSFGEVLMKTGKHDLAIQNYKKSLELNPQNSNAADMLKLIEEEKKNERILRTRYFGQKTPDTIPELFAPGIVSINGQYEYGVSFSPDLNEIYYSVEKEGDRASVYYSKLVGNNWTRPQKANFTKGKKQAEMEAFVAPDGKKVFFTAYDSMNVKIWYADRTPTGWGEAKKLDSPINNDIVFYSTLAANGDIYYTNISKRKQYFAPCKNGKYPEVFEAGNQFGGHGFISPNKDILLVDAFKIMINQR
;
A
#
# COMPACT_ATOMS: atom_id res chain seq x y z
N MET A 1 -21.05 35.58 -32.99
CA MET A 1 -19.93 35.12 -32.13
C MET A 1 -18.81 36.15 -32.20
N PHE A 2 -18.04 36.34 -31.14
CA PHE A 2 -16.93 37.32 -31.05
C PHE A 2 -15.58 36.59 -31.19
N PRO A 3 -15.11 36.27 -32.42
CA PRO A 3 -13.94 35.42 -32.64
C PRO A 3 -12.60 36.04 -32.19
N ASN A 4 -12.59 37.34 -31.87
CA ASN A 4 -11.39 38.08 -31.46
C ASN A 4 -11.41 38.48 -29.97
N SER A 5 -12.34 37.94 -29.18
CA SER A 5 -12.44 38.27 -27.75
C SER A 5 -11.77 37.20 -26.90
N ALA A 6 -10.59 37.51 -26.35
CA ALA A 6 -9.86 36.61 -25.44
C ALA A 6 -10.73 36.17 -24.25
N ASN A 7 -11.50 37.10 -23.66
CA ASN A 7 -12.37 36.83 -22.51
C ASN A 7 -13.46 35.78 -22.82
N VAL A 8 -13.98 35.74 -24.06
CA VAL A 8 -15.00 34.73 -24.44
C VAL A 8 -14.38 33.33 -24.46
N TYR A 9 -13.17 33.19 -25.01
CA TYR A 9 -12.45 31.92 -24.98
C TYR A 9 -12.09 31.51 -23.55
N ASP A 10 -11.66 32.44 -22.72
CA ASP A 10 -11.35 32.20 -21.31
C ASP A 10 -12.56 31.67 -20.53
N SER A 11 -13.68 32.42 -20.52
CA SER A 11 -14.91 32.00 -19.85
C SER A 11 -15.48 30.69 -20.40
N PHE A 12 -15.33 30.43 -21.70
CA PHE A 12 -15.74 29.14 -22.26
C PHE A 12 -14.81 28.00 -21.80
N GLY A 13 -13.51 28.25 -21.65
CA GLY A 13 -12.56 27.34 -21.02
C GLY A 13 -12.98 26.93 -19.61
N GLU A 14 -13.46 27.88 -18.79
CA GLU A 14 -13.96 27.60 -17.43
C GLU A 14 -15.19 26.68 -17.42
N VAL A 15 -16.14 26.92 -18.33
CA VAL A 15 -17.32 26.07 -18.49
C VAL A 15 -16.92 24.65 -18.92
N LEU A 16 -15.94 24.54 -19.81
CA LEU A 16 -15.42 23.25 -20.27
C LEU A 16 -14.70 22.50 -19.15
N MET A 17 -13.97 23.19 -18.26
CA MET A 17 -13.38 22.58 -17.06
C MET A 17 -14.46 22.02 -16.13
N LYS A 18 -15.50 22.81 -15.82
CA LYS A 18 -16.59 22.39 -14.93
C LYS A 18 -17.41 21.22 -15.48
N THR A 19 -17.40 21.03 -16.80
CA THR A 19 -18.10 19.95 -17.49
C THR A 19 -17.20 18.76 -17.83
N GLY A 20 -15.95 18.74 -17.33
CA GLY A 20 -15.00 17.63 -17.51
C GLY A 20 -14.38 17.53 -18.91
N LYS A 21 -14.57 18.55 -19.77
CA LYS A 21 -14.07 18.59 -21.15
C LYS A 21 -12.66 19.21 -21.20
N HIS A 22 -11.72 18.64 -20.45
CA HIS A 22 -10.41 19.24 -20.19
C HIS A 22 -9.60 19.56 -21.46
N ASP A 23 -9.61 18.69 -22.48
CA ASP A 23 -8.85 18.95 -23.70
C ASP A 23 -9.42 20.13 -24.52
N LEU A 24 -10.74 20.32 -24.50
CA LEU A 24 -11.37 21.49 -25.11
C LEU A 24 -11.11 22.75 -24.28
N ALA A 25 -11.08 22.65 -22.96
CA ALA A 25 -10.73 23.78 -22.10
C ALA A 25 -9.31 24.28 -22.40
N ILE A 26 -8.33 23.38 -22.52
CA ILE A 26 -6.95 23.71 -22.90
C ILE A 26 -6.90 24.47 -24.23
N GLN A 27 -7.64 24.02 -25.25
CA GLN A 27 -7.68 24.70 -26.55
C GLN A 27 -8.20 26.14 -26.42
N ASN A 28 -9.22 26.36 -25.60
CA ASN A 28 -9.80 27.67 -25.39
C ASN A 28 -8.90 28.61 -24.58
N TYR A 29 -8.27 28.13 -23.51
CA TYR A 29 -7.29 28.95 -22.77
C TYR A 29 -6.07 29.31 -23.63
N LYS A 30 -5.56 28.38 -24.45
CA LYS A 30 -4.50 28.68 -25.42
C LYS A 30 -4.94 29.75 -26.41
N LYS A 31 -6.16 29.66 -26.94
CA LYS A 31 -6.70 30.67 -27.86
C LYS A 31 -6.87 32.03 -27.19
N SER A 32 -7.29 32.06 -25.93
CA SER A 32 -7.36 33.27 -25.11
C SER A 32 -5.99 33.95 -24.99
N LEU A 33 -4.93 33.19 -24.71
CA LEU A 33 -3.56 33.70 -24.64
C LEU A 33 -2.99 34.14 -25.99
N GLU A 34 -3.35 33.45 -27.09
CA GLU A 34 -2.99 33.90 -28.44
C GLU A 34 -3.58 35.29 -28.76
N LEU A 35 -4.82 35.54 -28.32
CA LEU A 35 -5.52 36.80 -28.55
C LEU A 35 -5.11 37.91 -27.55
N ASN A 36 -4.79 37.53 -26.31
CA ASN A 36 -4.31 38.41 -25.27
C ASN A 36 -3.23 37.70 -24.41
N PRO A 37 -1.94 37.91 -24.73
CA PRO A 37 -0.84 37.30 -23.97
C PRO A 37 -0.77 37.70 -22.49
N GLN A 38 -1.47 38.76 -22.09
CA GLN A 38 -1.53 39.24 -20.69
C GLN A 38 -2.72 38.66 -19.91
N ASN A 39 -3.48 37.70 -20.47
CA ASN A 39 -4.54 37.02 -19.73
C ASN A 39 -3.95 36.06 -18.68
N SER A 40 -3.77 36.55 -17.45
CA SER A 40 -3.25 35.76 -16.33
C SER A 40 -4.12 34.56 -15.98
N ASN A 41 -5.46 34.70 -16.05
CA ASN A 41 -6.38 33.61 -15.73
C ASN A 41 -6.17 32.40 -16.65
N ALA A 42 -6.12 32.63 -17.97
CA ALA A 42 -5.89 31.56 -18.94
C ALA A 42 -4.52 30.89 -18.75
N ALA A 43 -3.49 31.67 -18.38
CA ALA A 43 -2.16 31.12 -18.07
C ALA A 43 -2.16 30.26 -16.80
N ASP A 44 -2.78 30.74 -15.72
CA ASP A 44 -2.87 30.03 -14.45
C ASP A 44 -3.68 28.74 -14.58
N MET A 45 -4.80 28.77 -15.33
CA MET A 45 -5.61 27.59 -15.60
C MET A 45 -4.87 26.53 -16.41
N LEU A 46 -4.08 26.92 -17.41
CA LEU A 46 -3.25 25.96 -18.16
C LEU A 46 -2.19 25.30 -17.27
N LYS A 47 -1.56 26.08 -16.38
CA LYS A 47 -0.59 25.56 -15.42
C LYS A 47 -1.23 24.58 -14.44
N LEU A 48 -2.40 24.91 -13.90
CA LEU A 48 -3.16 24.03 -13.02
C LEU A 48 -3.51 22.70 -13.71
N ILE A 49 -3.99 22.75 -14.96
CA ILE A 49 -4.31 21.54 -15.73
C ILE A 49 -3.06 20.69 -15.99
N GLU A 50 -1.92 21.31 -16.25
CA GLU A 50 -0.65 20.59 -16.43
C GLU A 50 -0.22 19.89 -15.14
N GLU A 51 -0.35 20.57 -13.99
CA GLU A 51 -0.07 19.99 -12.67
C GLU A 51 -1.02 18.83 -12.34
N GLU A 52 -2.31 18.95 -12.63
CA GLU A 52 -3.30 17.88 -12.47
C GLU A 52 -2.97 16.66 -13.35
N LYS A 53 -2.68 16.87 -14.64
CA LYS A 53 -2.29 15.78 -15.56
C LYS A 53 -0.99 15.10 -15.11
N LYS A 54 -0.03 15.88 -14.59
CA LYS A 54 1.22 15.34 -14.02
C LYS A 54 0.93 14.49 -12.79
N ASN A 55 0.06 14.94 -11.88
CA ASN A 55 -0.33 14.20 -10.69
C ASN A 55 -1.09 12.92 -11.03
N GLU A 56 -2.04 12.96 -11.98
CA GLU A 56 -2.74 11.76 -12.46
C GLU A 56 -1.76 10.73 -13.03
N ARG A 57 -0.79 11.18 -13.84
CA ARG A 57 0.26 10.30 -14.38
C ARG A 57 1.09 9.67 -13.27
N ILE A 58 1.51 10.44 -12.26
CA ILE A 58 2.27 9.93 -11.11
C ILE A 58 1.45 8.87 -10.35
N LEU A 59 0.17 9.15 -10.09
CA LEU A 59 -0.73 8.22 -9.39
C LEU A 59 -0.93 6.92 -10.19
N ARG A 60 -1.18 7.02 -11.50
CA ARG A 60 -1.26 5.84 -12.37
C ARG A 60 0.03 5.04 -12.36
N THR A 61 1.18 5.70 -12.46
CA THR A 61 2.49 5.02 -12.36
C THR A 61 2.63 4.27 -11.03
N ARG A 62 2.26 4.89 -9.90
CA ARG A 62 2.29 4.23 -8.58
C ARG A 62 1.30 3.07 -8.47
N TYR A 63 0.23 3.09 -9.25
CA TYR A 63 -0.80 2.05 -9.31
C TYR A 63 -0.65 1.14 -10.53
N PHE A 64 0.60 0.81 -10.93
CA PHE A 64 0.91 -0.12 -12.02
C PHE A 64 0.27 0.23 -13.39
N GLY A 65 0.05 1.51 -13.66
CA GLY A 65 -0.62 2.02 -14.85
C GLY A 65 -2.15 1.99 -14.78
N GLN A 66 -2.73 1.41 -13.73
CA GLN A 66 -4.17 1.37 -13.51
C GLN A 66 -4.68 2.70 -12.95
N LYS A 67 -6.00 2.91 -13.07
CA LYS A 67 -6.68 3.97 -12.32
C LYS A 67 -6.74 3.59 -10.85
N THR A 68 -6.76 4.59 -9.97
CA THR A 68 -7.02 4.36 -8.55
C THR A 68 -8.36 3.64 -8.35
N PRO A 69 -8.47 2.78 -7.34
CA PRO A 69 -9.67 1.99 -7.11
C PRO A 69 -10.84 2.90 -6.71
N ASP A 70 -12.05 2.45 -7.02
CA ASP A 70 -13.31 3.05 -6.58
C ASP A 70 -14.04 2.07 -5.64
N THR A 71 -15.33 2.24 -5.40
CA THR A 71 -16.15 1.35 -4.57
C THR A 71 -16.36 -0.04 -5.17
N ILE A 72 -15.98 -0.24 -6.43
CA ILE A 72 -16.06 -1.54 -7.11
C ILE A 72 -14.66 -2.18 -7.09
N PRO A 73 -14.51 -3.36 -6.46
CA PRO A 73 -13.24 -4.08 -6.47
C PRO A 73 -12.84 -4.49 -7.90
N GLU A 74 -11.58 -4.27 -8.24
CA GLU A 74 -10.97 -4.69 -9.51
C GLU A 74 -9.69 -5.48 -9.24
N LEU A 75 -9.28 -6.30 -10.21
CA LEU A 75 -8.04 -7.06 -10.11
C LEU A 75 -6.83 -6.11 -10.13
N PHE A 76 -5.96 -6.23 -9.13
CA PHE A 76 -4.79 -5.38 -9.00
C PHE A 76 -3.59 -5.90 -9.81
N ALA A 77 -3.00 -5.01 -10.61
CA ALA A 77 -1.89 -5.23 -11.54
C ALA A 77 -1.92 -6.61 -12.25
N PRO A 78 -2.94 -6.89 -13.09
CA PRO A 78 -3.10 -8.20 -13.74
C PRO A 78 -1.89 -8.61 -14.57
N GLY A 79 -1.43 -9.84 -14.40
CA GLY A 79 -0.24 -10.38 -15.09
C GLY A 79 1.11 -9.88 -14.54
N ILE A 80 1.09 -9.01 -13.52
CA ILE A 80 2.29 -8.55 -12.82
C ILE A 80 2.23 -9.03 -11.36
N VAL A 81 1.24 -8.57 -10.59
CA VAL A 81 1.02 -8.99 -9.20
C VAL A 81 0.05 -10.16 -9.17
N SER A 82 -1.15 -9.97 -9.72
CA SER A 82 -2.16 -11.01 -9.82
C SER A 82 -1.90 -11.93 -11.02
N ILE A 83 -1.47 -13.16 -10.76
CA ILE A 83 -1.10 -14.15 -11.78
C ILE A 83 -1.98 -15.39 -11.61
N ASN A 84 -2.53 -15.90 -12.71
CA ASN A 84 -3.35 -17.12 -12.68
C ASN A 84 -2.56 -18.32 -12.13
N GLY A 85 -3.16 -19.09 -11.23
CA GLY A 85 -2.57 -20.32 -10.69
C GLY A 85 -1.67 -20.13 -9.46
N GLN A 86 -1.65 -18.94 -8.87
CA GLN A 86 -1.03 -18.69 -7.57
C GLN A 86 -2.00 -17.92 -6.67
N TYR A 87 -1.75 -17.98 -5.35
CA TYR A 87 -2.53 -17.28 -4.34
C TYR A 87 -1.71 -16.14 -3.75
N GLU A 88 -2.14 -14.90 -3.96
CA GLU A 88 -1.48 -13.70 -3.43
C GLU A 88 -2.22 -13.08 -2.26
N TYR A 89 -1.49 -12.68 -1.21
CA TYR A 89 -2.06 -12.09 -0.01
C TYR A 89 -1.05 -11.25 0.78
N GLY A 90 -1.51 -10.47 1.75
CA GLY A 90 -0.65 -9.68 2.65
C GLY A 90 0.20 -8.64 1.91
N VAL A 91 -0.47 -7.73 1.19
CA VAL A 91 0.20 -6.65 0.46
C VAL A 91 0.67 -5.54 1.41
N SER A 92 1.88 -5.01 1.16
CA SER A 92 2.44 -3.86 1.85
C SER A 92 3.19 -2.97 0.85
N PHE A 93 3.03 -1.66 0.99
CA PHE A 93 3.81 -0.67 0.26
C PHE A 93 4.87 -0.03 1.16
N SER A 94 5.98 0.42 0.56
CA SER A 94 6.86 1.37 1.24
C SER A 94 6.17 2.74 1.43
N PRO A 95 6.57 3.55 2.43
CA PRO A 95 5.92 4.85 2.70
C PRO A 95 5.95 5.83 1.52
N ASP A 96 6.98 5.74 0.68
CA ASP A 96 7.17 6.55 -0.53
C ASP A 96 6.49 5.93 -1.78
N LEU A 97 5.79 4.81 -1.62
CA LEU A 97 5.02 4.09 -2.65
C LEU A 97 5.86 3.68 -3.87
N ASN A 98 7.15 3.43 -3.67
CA ASN A 98 8.06 2.96 -4.72
C ASN A 98 8.48 1.50 -4.55
N GLU A 99 8.04 0.82 -3.50
CA GLU A 99 8.22 -0.61 -3.33
C GLU A 99 6.89 -1.24 -2.90
N ILE A 100 6.62 -2.44 -3.41
CA ILE A 100 5.52 -3.28 -2.99
C ILE A 100 6.08 -4.63 -2.55
N TYR A 101 5.49 -5.19 -1.51
CA TYR A 101 5.76 -6.51 -0.97
C TYR A 101 4.44 -7.26 -0.84
N TYR A 102 4.42 -8.55 -1.17
CA TYR A 102 3.24 -9.39 -1.05
C TYR A 102 3.65 -10.85 -0.96
N SER A 103 2.81 -11.67 -0.33
CA SER A 103 3.01 -13.12 -0.23
C SER A 103 2.48 -13.79 -1.48
N VAL A 104 3.17 -14.84 -1.91
CA VAL A 104 2.70 -15.73 -2.97
C VAL A 104 2.83 -17.16 -2.48
N GLU A 105 1.75 -17.92 -2.63
CA GLU A 105 1.71 -19.36 -2.44
C GLU A 105 1.33 -20.01 -3.76
N LYS A 106 2.15 -20.95 -4.22
CA LYS A 106 1.93 -21.70 -5.46
C LYS A 106 1.63 -23.14 -5.11
N GLU A 107 0.87 -23.82 -5.95
CA GLU A 107 0.57 -25.24 -5.75
C GLU A 107 1.88 -26.04 -5.60
N GLY A 108 2.01 -26.79 -4.49
CA GLY A 108 3.19 -27.60 -4.18
C GLY A 108 4.38 -26.84 -3.57
N ASP A 109 4.34 -25.51 -3.51
CA ASP A 109 5.38 -24.66 -2.92
C ASP A 109 4.93 -24.07 -1.57
N ARG A 110 5.91 -23.68 -0.75
CA ARG A 110 5.63 -22.88 0.46
C ARG A 110 5.53 -21.40 0.13
N ALA A 111 4.83 -20.66 0.99
CA ALA A 111 4.73 -19.21 0.88
C ALA A 111 6.09 -18.52 0.77
N SER A 112 6.18 -17.55 -0.13
CA SER A 112 7.35 -16.69 -0.29
C SER A 112 6.90 -15.24 -0.39
N VAL A 113 7.64 -14.31 0.21
CA VAL A 113 7.46 -12.87 -0.05
C VAL A 113 8.08 -12.52 -1.40
N TYR A 114 7.30 -11.86 -2.24
CA TYR A 114 7.74 -11.22 -3.48
C TYR A 114 7.77 -9.70 -3.30
N TYR A 115 8.62 -9.04 -4.08
CA TYR A 115 8.66 -7.58 -4.12
C TYR A 115 8.88 -7.05 -5.54
N SER A 116 8.44 -5.82 -5.76
CA SER A 116 8.75 -5.02 -6.95
C SER A 116 9.12 -3.59 -6.53
N LYS A 117 9.96 -2.93 -7.33
CA LYS A 117 10.38 -1.54 -7.13
C LYS A 117 10.01 -0.68 -8.32
N LEU A 118 9.60 0.55 -8.07
CA LEU A 118 9.42 1.59 -9.06
C LEU A 118 10.77 2.27 -9.34
N VAL A 119 11.34 2.04 -10.52
CA VAL A 119 12.59 2.65 -10.97
C VAL A 119 12.28 3.56 -12.16
N GLY A 120 12.46 4.87 -11.97
CA GLY A 120 11.94 5.86 -12.90
C GLY A 120 10.41 5.78 -12.95
N ASN A 121 9.85 5.48 -14.12
CA ASN A 121 8.40 5.35 -14.32
C ASN A 121 7.93 3.90 -14.48
N ASN A 122 8.79 2.91 -14.21
CA ASN A 122 8.50 1.50 -14.45
C ASN A 122 8.70 0.66 -13.19
N TRP A 123 7.73 -0.19 -12.90
CA TRP A 123 7.88 -1.23 -11.89
C TRP A 123 8.76 -2.35 -12.44
N THR A 124 9.69 -2.83 -11.62
CA THR A 124 10.50 -4.01 -11.94
C THR A 124 9.62 -5.26 -11.99
N ARG A 125 10.06 -6.31 -12.69
CA ARG A 125 9.41 -7.62 -12.56
C ARG A 125 9.47 -8.10 -11.10
N PRO A 126 8.37 -8.62 -10.53
CA PRO A 126 8.40 -9.12 -9.17
C PRO A 126 9.41 -10.25 -8.98
N GLN A 127 10.09 -10.25 -7.85
CA GLN A 127 11.11 -11.23 -7.49
C GLN A 127 11.00 -11.59 -6.01
N LYS A 128 11.50 -12.77 -5.61
CA LYS A 128 11.49 -13.19 -4.19
C LYS A 128 12.35 -12.24 -3.35
N ALA A 129 11.83 -11.80 -2.20
CA ALA A 129 12.56 -10.97 -1.25
C ALA A 129 13.62 -11.77 -0.48
N ASN A 130 13.28 -12.99 -0.04
CA ASN A 130 14.19 -13.93 0.64
C ASN A 130 14.96 -13.29 1.81
N PHE A 131 14.22 -12.66 2.73
CA PHE A 131 14.80 -11.88 3.84
C PHE A 131 15.70 -12.74 4.73
N THR A 132 15.32 -13.98 4.98
CA THR A 132 16.09 -14.93 5.82
C THR A 132 17.22 -15.61 5.06
N LYS A 133 17.36 -15.36 3.74
CA LYS A 133 18.38 -15.98 2.88
C LYS A 133 18.37 -17.52 2.96
N GLY A 134 17.18 -18.10 2.99
CA GLY A 134 16.98 -19.55 3.08
C GLY A 134 17.23 -20.16 4.47
N LYS A 135 17.49 -19.36 5.52
CA LYS A 135 17.56 -19.86 6.90
C LYS A 135 16.22 -20.37 7.41
N LYS A 136 15.11 -19.96 6.78
CA LYS A 136 13.76 -20.45 7.03
C LYS A 136 13.17 -21.10 5.81
N GLN A 137 12.32 -22.08 6.05
CA GLN A 137 11.61 -22.82 5.02
C GLN A 137 10.64 -21.96 4.21
N ALA A 138 10.10 -20.90 4.80
CA ALA A 138 9.12 -20.03 4.18
C ALA A 138 9.00 -18.67 4.89
N GLU A 139 8.50 -17.69 4.14
CA GLU A 139 8.33 -16.29 4.55
C GLU A 139 7.03 -15.74 3.96
N MET A 140 6.24 -15.00 4.74
CA MET A 140 4.97 -14.40 4.30
C MET A 140 4.67 -13.09 5.03
N GLU A 141 3.68 -12.36 4.54
CA GLU A 141 3.01 -11.22 5.17
C GLU A 141 3.99 -10.13 5.60
N ALA A 142 4.81 -9.70 4.65
CA ALA A 142 5.72 -8.60 4.89
C ALA A 142 4.95 -7.28 5.07
N PHE A 143 5.38 -6.50 6.05
CA PHE A 143 4.84 -5.18 6.35
C PHE A 143 5.99 -4.19 6.54
N VAL A 144 6.08 -3.21 5.65
CA VAL A 144 7.04 -2.12 5.75
C VAL A 144 6.54 -1.12 6.78
N ALA A 145 7.36 -0.83 7.79
CA ALA A 145 7.00 0.11 8.85
C ALA A 145 6.70 1.51 8.28
N PRO A 146 5.81 2.30 8.91
CA PRO A 146 5.45 3.64 8.42
C PRO A 146 6.63 4.61 8.28
N ASP A 147 7.70 4.41 9.05
CA ASP A 147 8.93 5.20 8.96
C ASP A 147 9.91 4.71 7.87
N GLY A 148 9.60 3.59 7.21
CA GLY A 148 10.40 2.96 6.16
C GLY A 148 11.69 2.30 6.66
N LYS A 149 11.95 2.28 7.98
CA LYS A 149 13.24 1.83 8.55
C LYS A 149 13.30 0.34 8.80
N LYS A 150 12.15 -0.34 8.86
CA LYS A 150 12.06 -1.78 9.10
C LYS A 150 11.03 -2.41 8.17
N VAL A 151 11.26 -3.66 7.83
CA VAL A 151 10.22 -4.58 7.35
C VAL A 151 10.02 -5.65 8.40
N PHE A 152 8.78 -5.87 8.81
CA PHE A 152 8.36 -7.01 9.63
C PHE A 152 7.77 -8.06 8.72
N PHE A 153 7.93 -9.33 9.05
CA PHE A 153 7.37 -10.43 8.26
C PHE A 153 7.27 -11.69 9.11
N THR A 154 6.42 -12.62 8.69
CA THR A 154 6.31 -13.94 9.30
C THR A 154 7.31 -14.88 8.63
N ALA A 155 8.08 -15.63 9.42
CA ALA A 155 8.93 -16.70 8.90
C ALA A 155 8.78 -17.97 9.73
N TYR A 156 8.84 -19.13 9.08
CA TYR A 156 8.50 -20.39 9.72
C TYR A 156 9.27 -21.60 9.21
N ASP A 157 9.44 -22.57 10.11
CA ASP A 157 9.82 -23.96 9.82
C ASP A 157 8.77 -24.88 10.45
N SER A 158 7.98 -25.59 9.64
CA SER A 158 6.85 -26.38 10.13
C SER A 158 5.97 -25.56 11.11
N MET A 159 5.81 -25.99 12.36
CA MET A 159 5.00 -25.33 13.40
C MET A 159 5.69 -24.13 14.08
N ASN A 160 6.98 -23.86 13.80
CA ASN A 160 7.71 -22.76 14.40
C ASN A 160 7.49 -21.46 13.60
N VAL A 161 6.30 -20.86 13.78
CA VAL A 161 5.89 -19.61 13.13
C VAL A 161 6.13 -18.43 14.05
N LYS A 162 6.95 -17.47 13.60
CA LYS A 162 7.39 -16.31 14.40
C LYS A 162 7.43 -15.05 13.55
N ILE A 163 7.36 -13.89 14.22
CA ILE A 163 7.60 -12.58 13.61
C ILE A 163 9.11 -12.31 13.58
N TRP A 164 9.58 -11.89 12.41
CA TRP A 164 10.95 -11.48 12.11
C TRP A 164 10.94 -10.04 11.60
N TYR A 165 12.10 -9.41 11.60
CA TYR A 165 12.28 -8.11 10.98
C TYR A 165 13.66 -7.97 10.34
N ALA A 166 13.78 -7.02 9.41
CA ALA A 166 15.06 -6.56 8.88
C ALA A 166 15.12 -5.03 8.89
N ASP A 167 16.29 -4.48 9.19
CA ASP A 167 16.56 -3.04 9.17
C ASP A 167 16.84 -2.56 7.74
N ARG A 168 16.36 -1.38 7.37
CA ARG A 168 16.67 -0.74 6.09
C ARG A 168 18.15 -0.37 6.02
N THR A 169 18.77 -0.62 4.88
CA THR A 169 20.15 -0.20 4.55
C THR A 169 20.15 0.61 3.25
N PRO A 170 21.25 1.28 2.90
CA PRO A 170 21.36 2.00 1.62
C PRO A 170 21.18 1.11 0.38
N THR A 171 21.40 -0.21 0.49
CA THR A 171 21.35 -1.16 -0.63
C THR A 171 20.15 -2.13 -0.57
N GLY A 172 19.28 -2.02 0.43
CA GLY A 172 18.10 -2.87 0.58
C GLY A 172 17.76 -3.16 2.04
N TRP A 173 17.44 -4.42 2.34
CA TRP A 173 17.18 -4.87 3.70
C TRP A 173 18.41 -5.59 4.26
N GLY A 174 18.70 -5.32 5.54
CA GLY A 174 19.80 -5.93 6.28
C GLY A 174 19.55 -7.39 6.63
N GLU A 175 20.35 -7.94 7.55
CA GLU A 175 20.13 -9.29 8.05
C GLU A 175 18.80 -9.39 8.81
N ALA A 176 17.99 -10.37 8.43
CA ALA A 176 16.77 -10.72 9.15
C ALA A 176 17.05 -11.26 10.56
N LYS A 177 16.33 -10.72 11.53
CA LYS A 177 16.42 -11.08 12.95
C LYS A 177 15.05 -11.53 13.43
N LYS A 178 15.00 -12.64 14.15
CA LYS A 178 13.81 -13.05 14.90
C LYS A 178 13.51 -11.95 15.93
N LEU A 179 12.27 -11.51 16.03
CA LEU A 179 11.91 -10.47 17.00
C LEU A 179 12.08 -11.02 18.44
N ASP A 180 12.95 -10.39 19.21
CA ASP A 180 13.14 -10.71 20.63
C ASP A 180 12.11 -9.96 21.47
N SER A 181 11.00 -10.62 21.76
CA SER A 181 9.84 -10.04 22.43
C SER A 181 8.90 -11.14 22.93
N PRO A 182 8.11 -10.90 24.00
CA PRO A 182 7.02 -11.79 24.41
C PRO A 182 6.00 -12.10 23.32
N ILE A 183 5.90 -11.27 22.27
CA ILE A 183 5.11 -11.56 21.05
C ILE A 183 5.42 -12.97 20.53
N ASN A 184 6.70 -13.33 20.47
CA ASN A 184 7.18 -14.58 19.91
C ASN A 184 7.19 -15.76 20.89
N ASN A 185 6.61 -15.61 22.08
CA ASN A 185 6.42 -16.74 23.01
C ASN A 185 5.36 -17.73 22.49
N ASP A 186 4.43 -17.26 21.67
CA ASP A 186 3.34 -18.03 21.06
C ASP A 186 3.58 -18.28 19.55
N ILE A 187 2.68 -19.02 18.89
CA ILE A 187 2.64 -19.13 17.43
C ILE A 187 1.88 -17.91 16.88
N VAL A 188 2.58 -17.05 16.13
CA VAL A 188 2.09 -15.73 15.72
C VAL A 188 2.43 -15.43 14.26
N PHE A 189 1.60 -14.62 13.61
CA PHE A 189 1.77 -14.17 12.23
C PHE A 189 1.04 -12.83 11.99
N TYR A 190 1.13 -12.33 10.76
CA TYR A 190 0.55 -11.09 10.25
C TYR A 190 0.73 -9.90 11.20
N SER A 191 1.86 -9.20 11.08
CA SER A 191 2.14 -8.01 11.90
C SER A 191 1.95 -6.73 11.11
N THR A 192 1.16 -5.80 11.65
CA THR A 192 1.00 -4.43 11.15
C THR A 192 1.41 -3.42 12.22
N LEU A 193 1.76 -2.20 11.82
CA LEU A 193 2.19 -1.16 12.76
C LEU A 193 1.29 0.08 12.68
N ALA A 194 0.99 0.65 13.83
CA ALA A 194 0.46 1.99 13.94
C ALA A 194 1.55 3.07 13.71
N ALA A 195 1.15 4.33 13.53
CA ALA A 195 2.09 5.42 13.26
C ALA A 195 3.11 5.66 14.38
N ASN A 196 2.75 5.35 15.63
CA ASN A 196 3.65 5.44 16.78
C ASN A 196 4.57 4.21 16.96
N GLY A 197 4.47 3.23 16.05
CA GLY A 197 5.28 2.02 16.06
C GLY A 197 4.69 0.86 16.86
N ASP A 198 3.52 1.01 17.50
CA ASP A 198 2.85 -0.11 18.16
C ASP A 198 2.57 -1.22 17.13
N ILE A 199 2.93 -2.46 17.47
CA ILE A 199 2.75 -3.62 16.59
C ILE A 199 1.46 -4.34 16.94
N TYR A 200 0.63 -4.60 15.95
CA TYR A 200 -0.58 -5.40 16.01
C TYR A 200 -0.32 -6.70 15.27
N TYR A 201 -0.76 -7.82 15.84
CA TYR A 201 -0.47 -9.13 15.26
C TYR A 201 -1.53 -10.16 15.59
N THR A 202 -1.59 -11.21 14.77
CA THR A 202 -2.47 -12.33 15.04
C THR A 202 -1.74 -13.41 15.83
N ASN A 203 -2.33 -13.80 16.95
CA ASN A 203 -1.88 -14.98 17.70
C ASN A 203 -2.69 -16.19 17.26
N ILE A 204 -2.06 -17.08 16.50
CA ILE A 204 -2.68 -18.28 15.95
C ILE A 204 -3.06 -19.24 17.08
N SER A 205 -2.16 -19.43 18.05
CA SER A 205 -2.37 -20.37 19.14
C SER A 205 -3.60 -20.02 19.99
N LYS A 206 -3.91 -18.73 20.13
CA LYS A 206 -5.04 -18.20 20.89
C LYS A 206 -6.22 -17.77 20.03
N ARG A 207 -6.07 -17.74 18.71
CA ARG A 207 -7.06 -17.29 17.71
C ARG A 207 -7.62 -15.88 17.99
N LYS A 208 -6.73 -14.95 18.35
CA LYS A 208 -7.09 -13.56 18.71
C LYS A 208 -6.08 -12.55 18.16
N GLN A 209 -6.50 -11.28 18.06
CA GLN A 209 -5.59 -10.18 17.81
C GLN A 209 -4.95 -9.70 19.11
N TYR A 210 -3.69 -9.34 19.01
CA TYR A 210 -2.91 -8.73 20.08
C TYR A 210 -2.25 -7.46 19.57
N PHE A 211 -1.88 -6.59 20.49
CA PHE A 211 -0.96 -5.49 20.22
C PHE A 211 0.13 -5.43 21.28
N ALA A 212 1.28 -4.88 20.90
CA ALA A 212 2.39 -4.63 21.79
C ALA A 212 2.88 -3.18 21.60
N PRO A 213 2.87 -2.37 22.66
CA PRO A 213 3.35 -1.00 22.58
C PRO A 213 4.84 -0.93 22.24
N CYS A 214 5.22 -0.01 21.36
CA CYS A 214 6.62 0.26 21.10
C CYS A 214 7.22 1.12 22.22
N LYS A 215 8.13 0.54 22.99
CA LYS A 215 8.88 1.22 24.06
C LYS A 215 10.36 1.24 23.68
N ASN A 216 10.85 2.40 23.25
CA ASN A 216 12.24 2.60 22.80
C ASN A 216 12.69 1.59 21.72
N GLY A 217 11.83 1.32 20.73
CA GLY A 217 12.10 0.38 19.64
C GLY A 217 12.02 -1.10 20.04
N LYS A 218 11.51 -1.40 21.24
CA LYS A 218 11.28 -2.76 21.76
C LYS A 218 9.80 -2.97 22.09
N TYR A 219 9.42 -4.24 22.25
CA TYR A 219 8.05 -4.64 22.57
C TYR A 219 8.04 -5.52 23.82
N PRO A 220 8.09 -4.95 25.03
CA PRO A 220 8.28 -5.71 26.27
C PRO A 220 6.98 -6.31 26.84
N GLU A 221 5.81 -5.89 26.34
CA GLU A 221 4.51 -6.27 26.87
C GLU A 221 3.54 -6.54 25.71
N VAL A 222 2.57 -7.42 25.94
CA VAL A 222 1.54 -7.79 24.95
C VAL A 222 0.16 -7.70 25.58
N PHE A 223 -0.81 -7.21 24.83
CA PHE A 223 -2.19 -7.00 25.27
C PHE A 223 -3.15 -7.54 24.22
N GLU A 224 -4.30 -8.07 24.63
CA GLU A 224 -5.36 -8.41 23.68
C GLU A 224 -5.91 -7.13 23.04
N ALA A 225 -6.12 -7.13 21.72
CA ALA A 225 -6.61 -5.96 20.98
C ALA A 225 -8.14 -5.83 20.99
N GLY A 226 -8.84 -6.60 21.84
CA GLY A 226 -10.26 -6.40 22.16
C GLY A 226 -11.30 -7.08 21.26
N ASN A 227 -10.91 -7.92 20.31
CA ASN A 227 -11.86 -8.64 19.45
C ASN A 227 -12.26 -10.02 20.01
N GLN A 228 -13.55 -10.40 19.92
CA GLN A 228 -14.03 -11.74 20.31
C GLN A 228 -13.48 -12.85 19.40
N PHE A 229 -13.33 -12.57 18.10
CA PHE A 229 -12.77 -13.47 17.11
C PHE A 229 -12.28 -12.67 15.89
N GLY A 230 -11.11 -13.02 15.33
CA GLY A 230 -10.66 -12.48 14.05
C GLY A 230 -9.15 -12.54 13.83
N GLY A 231 -8.76 -12.80 12.58
CA GLY A 231 -7.38 -12.86 12.07
C GLY A 231 -6.98 -11.60 11.29
N HIS A 232 -5.73 -11.56 10.85
CA HIS A 232 -5.17 -10.53 9.94
C HIS A 232 -5.54 -9.08 10.28
N GLY A 233 -5.27 -8.65 11.51
CA GLY A 233 -5.60 -7.30 11.97
C GLY A 233 -4.80 -6.19 11.28
N PHE A 234 -5.50 -5.28 10.59
CA PHE A 234 -4.91 -4.06 10.03
C PHE A 234 -5.34 -2.84 10.84
N ILE A 235 -4.37 -2.21 11.51
CA ILE A 235 -4.58 -1.03 12.34
C ILE A 235 -4.48 0.25 11.49
N SER A 236 -5.42 1.17 11.67
CA SER A 236 -5.31 2.51 11.09
C SER A 236 -4.11 3.27 11.69
N PRO A 237 -3.46 4.20 10.96
CA PRO A 237 -2.32 4.94 11.49
C PRO A 237 -2.59 5.65 12.83
N ASN A 238 -3.82 6.14 13.04
CA ASN A 238 -4.27 6.84 14.24
C ASN A 238 -4.79 5.91 15.35
N LYS A 239 -4.84 4.59 15.12
CA LYS A 239 -5.33 3.57 16.05
C LYS A 239 -6.81 3.68 16.44
N ASP A 240 -7.61 4.32 15.61
CA ASP A 240 -9.06 4.44 15.78
C ASP A 240 -9.83 3.24 15.20
N ILE A 241 -9.26 2.51 14.24
CA ILE A 241 -9.92 1.39 13.57
C ILE A 241 -8.94 0.22 13.43
N LEU A 242 -9.32 -0.96 13.93
CA LEU A 242 -8.67 -2.23 13.65
C LEU A 242 -9.60 -3.07 12.77
N LEU A 243 -9.25 -3.22 11.49
CA LEU A 243 -9.96 -4.11 10.57
C LEU A 243 -9.46 -5.54 10.77
N VAL A 244 -10.36 -6.52 10.87
CA VAL A 244 -10.01 -7.94 11.06
C VAL A 244 -10.83 -8.82 10.14
N ASP A 245 -10.24 -9.95 9.74
CA ASP A 245 -10.97 -11.04 9.11
C ASP A 245 -11.75 -11.80 10.18
N ALA A 246 -13.08 -11.73 10.14
CA ALA A 246 -13.94 -12.45 11.08
C ALA A 246 -14.88 -13.41 10.33
N PHE A 247 -14.97 -14.66 10.79
CA PHE A 247 -16.03 -15.56 10.33
C PHE A 247 -17.35 -15.15 10.98
N LYS A 248 -18.42 -15.10 10.16
CA LYS A 248 -19.77 -14.91 10.67
C LYS A 248 -20.14 -16.10 11.57
N ILE A 249 -20.25 -15.87 12.87
CA ILE A 249 -20.84 -16.86 13.78
C ILE A 249 -22.33 -16.93 13.42
N MET A 250 -22.75 -18.00 12.76
CA MET A 250 -24.17 -18.32 12.68
C MET A 250 -24.61 -18.75 14.08
N ILE A 251 -25.16 -17.81 14.86
CA ILE A 251 -25.86 -18.14 16.08
C ILE A 251 -27.12 -18.89 15.66
N ASN A 252 -27.09 -20.22 15.71
CA ASN A 252 -28.32 -21.01 15.68
C ASN A 252 -29.09 -20.65 16.95
N GLN A 253 -30.09 -19.78 16.81
CA GLN A 253 -31.13 -19.62 17.82
C GLN A 253 -31.84 -20.98 17.92
N ARG A 254 -31.65 -21.66 19.05
CA ARG A 254 -32.50 -22.76 19.50
C ARG A 254 -33.43 -22.23 20.56
#